data_AF-A0A6F9ZJN5-F1
#
_entry.id   AF-A0A6F9ZJN5-F1
#
_cell.length_a   1.000
_cell.length_b   1.000
_cell.length_c   1.000
_cell.angle_alpha   90.00
_cell.angle_beta   90.00
_cell.angle_gamma   90.00
#
_symmetry.space_group_name_H-M   'P 1'
#
loop_
_entity.id
_entity.type
_entity.pdbx_description
1 polymer ?
#
loop_
_entity_poly.entity_id
_entity_poly.type
_entity_poly.pdbx_seq_one_letter_code
_entity_poly.pdbx_strand_id
1 'polypeptide(L)'
;MQSRWALDCNLFPHMFVLGLYFLIRGLEKKKNLYLSMLFFGLCMFCYGVAFYMVPFFLLTACILLLLQRKVNLKDVLLCLFIYFGISWPIYGTMLINFMKWETVRLPFVTMQFFAGNVRTADILLFSDNMGQQLLDNLKAMFNVVFLQKEDWLWNSVKGFGTMYKCSMPFVLLGAVSVLIGAIKEKDGNKKAGCQLLLCFWIFSLLVGIMINYVNVNRINIIFYIHIIFAAVGIYFVIRKWKKTLYVILTTYGILSVLFFNQYFTTWAQDMEKAFYADFVDALTYVKEYDCDCYYITPDTQYEGAYNVSEILTLFVFDVDAKYFQGEGGLEENRNRTYWDRFRYGNPPENLYEAPESTVYVFRSNIQERFPKEKFCVTVFGDYAAAVPWSIINS
;
A
#
# COMPACT_ATOMS: atom_id res chain seq x y z
N MET A 1 1.50 -3.18 11.78
CA MET A 1 1.08 -2.05 10.93
C MET A 1 0.56 -2.51 9.58
N GLN A 2 1.36 -3.17 8.74
CA GLN A 2 0.92 -3.63 7.40
C GLN A 2 -0.40 -4.43 7.41
N SER A 3 -0.67 -5.23 8.45
CA SER A 3 -1.92 -5.98 8.57
C SER A 3 -3.18 -5.16 8.86
N ARG A 4 -3.03 -3.90 9.33
CA ARG A 4 -4.14 -2.97 9.60
C ARG A 4 -4.34 -1.95 8.49
N TRP A 5 -3.31 -1.73 7.67
CA TRP A 5 -3.35 -0.87 6.50
C TRP A 5 -3.22 -1.75 5.26
N ALA A 6 -4.36 -2.20 4.73
CA ALA A 6 -4.47 -3.12 3.60
C ALA A 6 -4.14 -2.44 2.26
N LEU A 7 -2.96 -1.83 2.19
CA LEU A 7 -2.44 -1.23 0.98
C LEU A 7 -1.97 -2.32 0.01
N ASP A 8 -2.41 -2.22 -1.25
CA ASP A 8 -2.09 -3.14 -2.35
C ASP A 8 -0.59 -3.49 -2.41
N CYS A 9 0.27 -2.47 -2.28
CA CYS A 9 1.72 -2.62 -2.41
C CYS A 9 2.36 -3.51 -1.34
N ASN A 10 1.72 -3.73 -0.19
CA ASN A 10 2.27 -4.53 0.91
C ASN A 10 2.33 -6.02 0.59
N LEU A 11 1.55 -6.51 -0.39
CA LEU A 11 1.58 -7.91 -0.80
C LEU A 11 2.86 -8.28 -1.58
N PHE A 12 3.43 -7.31 -2.31
CA PHE A 12 4.58 -7.54 -3.20
C PHE A 12 5.79 -8.13 -2.48
N PRO A 13 6.28 -7.57 -1.36
CA PRO A 13 7.43 -8.13 -0.66
C PRO A 13 7.24 -9.55 -0.14
N HIS A 14 6.02 -9.91 0.29
CA HIS A 14 5.71 -11.26 0.72
C HIS A 14 5.86 -12.27 -0.42
N MET A 15 5.27 -11.97 -1.58
CA MET A 15 5.38 -12.82 -2.77
C MET A 15 6.83 -12.90 -3.26
N PHE A 16 7.55 -11.78 -3.22
CA PHE A 16 8.96 -11.74 -3.64
C PHE A 16 9.84 -12.62 -2.74
N VAL A 17 9.68 -12.55 -1.42
CA VAL A 17 10.46 -13.38 -0.48
C VAL A 17 10.11 -14.86 -0.61
N LEU A 18 8.85 -15.22 -0.86
CA LEU A 18 8.48 -16.60 -1.16
C LEU A 18 9.15 -17.08 -2.46
N GLY A 19 9.12 -16.26 -3.52
CA GLY A 19 9.85 -16.52 -4.76
C GLY A 19 11.34 -16.73 -4.51
N LEU A 20 11.99 -15.82 -3.78
CA LEU A 20 13.40 -15.92 -3.45
C LEU A 20 13.74 -17.16 -2.62
N TYR A 21 12.90 -17.51 -1.64
CA TYR A 21 13.07 -18.70 -0.83
C TYR A 21 13.05 -19.98 -1.68
N PHE A 22 12.05 -20.12 -2.57
CA PHE A 22 11.96 -21.27 -3.46
C PHE A 22 13.06 -21.28 -4.52
N LEU A 23 13.52 -20.10 -4.97
CA LEU A 23 14.66 -19.98 -5.89
C LEU A 23 15.94 -20.51 -5.25
N ILE A 24 16.24 -20.10 -4.01
CA ILE A 24 17.40 -20.59 -3.25
C ILE A 24 17.27 -22.09 -2.97
N ARG A 25 16.09 -22.56 -2.56
CA ARG A 25 15.82 -24.01 -2.41
C ARG A 25 15.87 -24.78 -3.73
N GLY A 26 15.68 -24.10 -4.85
CA GLY A 26 15.81 -24.62 -6.21
C GLY A 26 17.22 -25.12 -6.53
N LEU A 27 18.23 -24.56 -5.86
CA LEU A 27 19.63 -24.96 -5.99
C LEU A 27 19.91 -26.37 -5.44
N GLU A 28 19.07 -26.85 -4.54
CA GLU A 28 19.12 -28.21 -4.00
C GLU A 28 18.10 -29.12 -4.66
N LYS A 29 16.87 -28.61 -4.89
CA LYS A 29 15.75 -29.38 -5.44
C LYS A 29 15.10 -28.62 -6.60
N LYS A 30 15.33 -29.09 -7.82
CA LYS A 30 14.86 -28.44 -9.08
C LYS A 30 13.37 -28.09 -9.11
N LYS A 31 12.49 -28.90 -8.50
CA LYS A 31 11.04 -28.60 -8.46
C LYS A 31 10.74 -27.22 -7.82
N ASN A 32 11.56 -26.81 -6.85
CA ASN A 32 11.38 -25.51 -6.19
C ASN A 32 11.78 -24.34 -7.10
N LEU A 33 12.65 -24.56 -8.09
CA LEU A 33 12.98 -23.53 -9.08
C LEU A 33 11.73 -23.14 -9.88
N TYR A 34 10.94 -24.11 -10.31
CA TYR A 34 9.70 -23.86 -11.04
C TYR A 34 8.63 -23.21 -10.16
N LEU A 35 8.52 -23.67 -8.91
CA LEU A 35 7.62 -23.07 -7.93
C LEU A 35 8.00 -21.60 -7.63
N SER A 36 9.28 -21.24 -7.69
CA SER A 36 9.69 -19.84 -7.50
C SER A 36 9.11 -18.92 -8.57
N MET A 37 9.03 -19.39 -9.83
CA MET A 37 8.46 -18.61 -10.94
C MET A 37 6.98 -18.32 -10.76
N LEU A 38 6.24 -19.20 -10.06
CA LEU A 38 4.86 -18.94 -9.68
C LEU A 38 4.76 -17.66 -8.84
N PHE A 39 5.55 -17.60 -7.75
CA PHE A 39 5.53 -16.46 -6.84
C PHE A 39 6.08 -15.18 -7.49
N PHE A 40 7.12 -15.27 -8.32
CA PHE A 40 7.60 -14.11 -9.07
C PHE A 40 6.60 -13.64 -10.14
N GLY A 41 5.86 -14.54 -10.79
CA GLY A 41 4.76 -14.16 -11.68
C GLY A 41 3.64 -13.44 -10.93
N LEU A 42 3.28 -13.92 -9.74
CA LEU A 42 2.28 -13.28 -8.87
C LEU A 42 2.72 -11.90 -8.38
N CYS A 43 4.03 -11.66 -8.19
CA CYS A 43 4.54 -10.33 -7.82
C CYS A 43 4.10 -9.24 -8.81
N MET A 44 3.96 -9.59 -10.10
CA MET A 44 3.58 -8.66 -11.16
C MET A 44 2.16 -8.10 -11.01
N PHE A 45 1.31 -8.78 -10.23
CA PHE A 45 -0.04 -8.33 -9.90
C PHE A 45 -0.13 -7.63 -8.55
N CYS A 46 0.93 -7.70 -7.74
CA CYS A 46 0.92 -7.18 -6.37
C CYS A 46 1.26 -5.69 -6.32
N TYR A 47 2.12 -5.20 -7.22
CA TYR A 47 2.52 -3.79 -7.18
C TYR A 47 3.16 -3.32 -8.48
N GLY A 48 2.93 -2.05 -8.85
CA GLY A 48 3.54 -1.45 -10.05
C GLY A 48 5.07 -1.43 -10.03
N VAL A 49 5.69 -1.39 -8.86
CA VAL A 49 7.16 -1.44 -8.75
C VAL A 49 7.74 -2.79 -9.17
N ALA A 50 6.93 -3.86 -9.12
CA ALA A 50 7.35 -5.19 -9.54
C ALA A 50 7.82 -5.23 -11.00
N PHE A 51 7.25 -4.41 -11.89
CA PHE A 51 7.66 -4.32 -13.30
C PHE A 51 9.13 -3.92 -13.49
N TYR A 52 9.65 -3.05 -12.60
CA TYR A 52 11.03 -2.58 -12.67
C TYR A 52 11.99 -3.48 -11.91
N MET A 53 11.49 -4.22 -10.92
CA MET A 53 12.34 -4.99 -10.03
C MET A 53 12.42 -6.46 -10.44
N VAL A 54 11.29 -7.13 -10.61
CA VAL A 54 11.23 -8.59 -10.74
C VAL A 54 11.89 -9.09 -12.03
N PRO A 55 11.59 -8.54 -13.23
CA PRO A 55 12.21 -9.03 -14.47
C PRO A 55 13.72 -8.88 -14.47
N PHE A 56 14.23 -7.74 -13.98
CA PHE A 56 15.66 -7.44 -13.96
C PHE A 56 16.41 -8.24 -12.89
N PHE A 57 15.79 -8.42 -11.71
CA PHE A 57 16.29 -9.33 -10.69
C PHE A 57 16.38 -10.76 -11.23
N LEU A 58 15.31 -11.27 -11.86
CA LEU A 58 15.26 -12.62 -12.41
C LEU A 58 16.26 -12.81 -13.56
N LEU A 59 16.43 -11.83 -14.43
CA LEU A 59 17.43 -11.87 -15.49
C LEU A 59 18.84 -11.96 -14.90
N THR A 60 19.16 -11.12 -13.91
CA THR A 60 20.46 -11.13 -13.23
C THR A 60 20.69 -12.45 -12.49
N ALA A 61 19.68 -12.96 -11.79
CA ALA A 61 19.72 -14.27 -11.13
C ALA A 61 19.92 -15.40 -12.14
N CYS A 62 19.23 -15.37 -13.28
CA CYS A 62 19.36 -16.35 -14.34
C CYS A 62 20.79 -16.38 -14.91
N ILE A 63 21.33 -15.20 -15.28
CA ILE A 63 22.71 -15.07 -15.76
C ILE A 63 23.69 -15.61 -14.73
N LEU A 64 23.55 -15.21 -13.46
CA LEU A 64 24.41 -15.66 -12.37
C LEU A 64 24.39 -17.18 -12.21
N LEU A 65 23.21 -17.79 -12.20
CA LEU A 65 23.04 -19.23 -12.00
C LEU A 65 23.51 -20.04 -13.23
N LEU A 66 23.36 -19.51 -14.45
CA LEU A 66 23.90 -20.11 -15.67
C LEU A 66 25.43 -20.08 -15.69
N LEU A 67 26.04 -18.94 -15.36
CA LEU A 67 27.50 -18.80 -15.28
C LEU A 67 28.12 -19.76 -14.26
N GLN A 68 27.39 -20.04 -13.18
CA GLN A 68 27.80 -21.00 -12.14
C GLN A 68 27.39 -22.45 -12.43
N ARG A 69 26.79 -22.71 -13.62
CA ARG A 69 26.30 -24.02 -14.05
C ARG A 69 25.34 -24.67 -13.04
N LYS A 70 24.57 -23.86 -12.31
CA LYS A 70 23.55 -24.30 -11.34
C LYS A 70 22.22 -24.65 -12.01
N VAL A 71 21.96 -24.04 -13.17
CA VAL A 71 20.76 -24.28 -13.98
C VAL A 71 21.16 -24.52 -15.43
N ASN A 72 20.37 -25.33 -16.14
CA ASN A 72 20.56 -25.58 -17.57
C ASN A 72 19.59 -24.74 -18.40
N LEU A 73 19.86 -24.59 -19.71
CA LEU A 73 18.97 -23.84 -20.62
C LEU A 73 17.54 -24.39 -20.64
N LYS A 74 17.36 -25.72 -20.53
CA LYS A 74 16.03 -26.34 -20.43
C LYS A 74 15.26 -25.87 -19.19
N ASP A 75 15.95 -25.79 -18.06
CA ASP A 75 15.36 -25.33 -16.80
C ASP A 75 14.96 -23.86 -16.92
N VAL A 76 15.79 -23.03 -17.57
CA VAL A 76 15.51 -21.62 -17.85
C VAL A 76 14.29 -21.44 -18.77
N LEU A 77 14.20 -22.19 -19.88
CA LEU A 77 13.05 -22.13 -20.78
C LEU A 77 11.75 -22.50 -20.08
N LEU A 78 11.77 -23.53 -19.23
CA LEU A 78 10.61 -23.91 -18.43
C LEU A 78 10.26 -22.84 -17.39
N CYS A 79 11.25 -22.20 -16.77
CA CYS A 79 11.01 -21.08 -15.86
C CYS A 79 10.36 -19.88 -16.57
N LEU A 80 10.85 -19.53 -17.76
CA LEU A 80 10.26 -18.49 -18.60
C LEU A 80 8.81 -18.83 -18.96
N PHE A 81 8.55 -20.07 -19.36
CA PHE A 81 7.20 -20.52 -19.69
C PHE A 81 6.25 -20.38 -18.50
N ILE A 82 6.66 -20.78 -17.29
CA ILE A 82 5.83 -20.66 -16.09
C ILE A 82 5.61 -19.19 -15.71
N TYR A 83 6.69 -18.39 -15.68
CA TYR A 83 6.62 -16.97 -15.34
C TYR A 83 5.67 -16.22 -16.29
N PHE A 84 5.91 -16.31 -17.60
CA PHE A 84 5.07 -15.66 -18.60
C PHE A 84 3.67 -16.28 -18.67
N GLY A 85 3.52 -17.59 -18.45
CA GLY A 85 2.21 -18.23 -18.38
C GLY A 85 1.30 -17.65 -17.30
N ILE A 86 1.88 -17.05 -16.25
CA ILE A 86 1.14 -16.38 -15.18
C ILE A 86 1.03 -14.87 -15.45
N SER A 87 2.13 -14.23 -15.82
CA SER A 87 2.21 -12.76 -15.91
C SER A 87 1.83 -12.19 -17.28
N TRP A 88 1.54 -13.00 -18.30
CA TRP A 88 1.18 -12.48 -19.63
C TRP A 88 -0.04 -11.53 -19.62
N PRO A 89 -1.10 -11.70 -18.80
CA PRO A 89 -2.26 -10.80 -18.84
C PRO A 89 -1.89 -9.37 -18.49
N ILE A 90 -0.99 -9.22 -17.50
CA ILE A 90 -0.60 -7.90 -17.02
C ILE A 90 0.38 -7.24 -18.00
N TYR A 91 1.28 -8.00 -18.62
CA TYR A 91 2.10 -7.50 -19.72
C TYR A 91 1.25 -7.08 -20.93
N GLY A 92 0.23 -7.87 -21.28
CA GLY A 92 -0.72 -7.52 -22.35
C GLY A 92 -1.49 -6.24 -22.02
N THR A 93 -1.96 -6.10 -20.78
CA THR A 93 -2.61 -4.87 -20.30
C THR A 93 -1.67 -3.66 -20.42
N MET A 94 -0.41 -3.78 -19.99
CA MET A 94 0.57 -2.71 -20.14
C MET A 94 0.82 -2.34 -21.60
N LEU A 95 0.95 -3.33 -22.48
CA LEU A 95 1.19 -3.10 -23.90
C LEU A 95 -0.01 -2.41 -24.56
N ILE A 96 -1.24 -2.83 -24.26
CA ILE A 96 -2.47 -2.18 -24.72
C ILE A 96 -2.50 -0.72 -24.30
N ASN A 97 -2.19 -0.43 -23.03
CA ASN A 97 -2.19 0.93 -22.52
C ASN A 97 -1.05 1.79 -23.08
N PHE A 98 0.12 1.20 -23.33
CA PHE A 98 1.24 1.88 -23.97
C PHE A 98 0.95 2.23 -25.43
N MET A 99 0.41 1.26 -26.19
CA MET A 99 0.08 1.41 -27.60
C MET A 99 -1.27 2.13 -27.85
N LYS A 100 -2.04 2.38 -26.78
CA LYS A 100 -3.41 2.91 -26.83
C LYS A 100 -4.36 2.04 -27.67
N TRP A 101 -4.23 0.74 -27.54
CA TRP A 101 -5.13 -0.22 -28.18
C TRP A 101 -6.44 -0.36 -27.42
N GLU A 102 -7.45 -0.94 -28.08
CA GLU A 102 -8.73 -1.23 -27.47
C GLU A 102 -8.63 -2.36 -26.43
N THR A 103 -9.58 -2.39 -25.49
CA THR A 103 -9.70 -3.46 -24.49
C THR A 103 -9.89 -4.81 -25.16
N VAL A 104 -9.07 -5.79 -24.77
CA VAL A 104 -9.20 -7.18 -25.23
C VAL A 104 -9.92 -7.99 -24.17
N ARG A 105 -11.05 -8.62 -24.55
CA ARG A 105 -11.85 -9.50 -23.69
C ARG A 105 -11.69 -10.95 -24.13
N LEU A 106 -11.13 -11.79 -23.25
CA LEU A 106 -11.03 -13.24 -23.42
C LEU A 106 -11.94 -13.94 -22.39
N PRO A 107 -12.28 -15.23 -22.56
CA PRO A 107 -13.26 -15.91 -21.69
C PRO A 107 -12.97 -15.85 -20.18
N PHE A 108 -11.69 -15.78 -19.79
CA PHE A 108 -11.27 -15.75 -18.38
C PHE A 108 -10.41 -14.54 -18.01
N VAL A 109 -10.09 -13.67 -18.97
CA VAL A 109 -9.12 -12.56 -18.79
C VAL A 109 -9.59 -11.36 -19.59
N THR A 110 -9.71 -10.21 -18.94
CA THR A 110 -9.91 -8.92 -19.61
C THR A 110 -8.68 -8.05 -19.45
N MET A 111 -8.09 -7.63 -20.56
CA MET A 111 -6.96 -6.71 -20.59
C MET A 111 -7.48 -5.32 -20.98
N GLN A 112 -7.70 -4.49 -19.96
CA GLN A 112 -8.43 -3.23 -20.06
C GLN A 112 -7.54 -2.06 -20.52
N PHE A 113 -8.05 -1.24 -21.44
CA PHE A 113 -7.50 0.07 -21.73
C PHE A 113 -7.99 1.11 -20.70
N PHE A 114 -7.06 1.89 -20.14
CA PHE A 114 -7.32 2.94 -19.16
C PHE A 114 -7.00 4.30 -19.79
N ALA A 115 -8.05 5.08 -20.10
CA ALA A 115 -7.91 6.40 -20.73
C ALA A 115 -7.24 7.44 -19.82
N GLY A 116 -7.42 7.32 -18.50
CA GLY A 116 -6.78 8.17 -17.49
C GLY A 116 -5.43 7.59 -17.06
N ASN A 117 -4.35 7.88 -17.78
CA ASN A 117 -3.02 7.37 -17.46
C ASN A 117 -2.24 8.39 -16.62
N VAL A 118 -2.29 8.27 -15.29
CA VAL A 118 -1.75 9.27 -14.34
C VAL A 118 -0.33 8.92 -13.83
N ARG A 119 0.20 7.72 -14.10
CA ARG A 119 1.40 7.20 -13.40
C ARG A 119 2.73 7.27 -14.16
N THR A 120 2.76 7.71 -15.42
CA THR A 120 4.01 7.83 -16.18
C THR A 120 4.94 8.91 -15.63
N ALA A 121 4.39 9.93 -14.96
CA ALA A 121 5.15 11.08 -14.42
C ALA A 121 6.02 10.75 -13.19
N ASP A 122 5.84 9.59 -12.56
CA ASP A 122 6.53 9.22 -11.32
C ASP A 122 7.94 8.61 -11.53
N ILE A 123 8.36 8.43 -12.77
CA ILE A 123 9.60 7.73 -13.13
C ILE A 123 10.70 8.76 -13.42
N LEU A 124 11.89 8.55 -12.82
CA LEU A 124 13.08 9.40 -12.98
C LEU A 124 13.42 9.70 -14.46
N LEU A 125 13.22 8.71 -15.34
CA LEU A 125 13.51 8.80 -16.79
C LEU A 125 12.63 9.80 -17.55
N PHE A 126 11.53 10.27 -16.95
CA PHE A 126 10.65 11.28 -17.53
C PHE A 126 10.75 12.64 -16.81
N SER A 127 11.76 12.85 -15.97
CA SER A 127 11.99 14.13 -15.30
C SER A 127 12.79 15.11 -16.18
N ASP A 128 12.38 16.38 -16.18
CA ASP A 128 13.01 17.44 -16.98
C ASP A 128 14.48 17.70 -16.60
N ASN A 129 14.87 17.38 -15.35
CA ASN A 129 16.23 17.51 -14.84
C ASN A 129 16.69 16.24 -14.11
N MET A 130 17.12 15.25 -14.90
CA MET A 130 17.51 13.91 -14.40
C MET A 130 18.60 13.94 -13.33
N GLY A 131 19.58 14.85 -13.43
CA GLY A 131 20.71 14.90 -12.51
C GLY A 131 20.31 15.37 -11.10
N GLN A 132 19.53 16.45 -11.03
CA GLN A 132 19.01 16.96 -9.76
C GLN A 132 18.02 15.96 -9.14
N GLN A 133 17.13 15.39 -9.94
CA GLN A 133 16.15 14.40 -9.46
C GLN A 133 16.84 13.13 -8.91
N LEU A 134 17.94 12.69 -9.51
CA LEU A 134 18.73 11.57 -9.00
C LEU A 134 19.29 11.85 -7.60
N LEU A 135 19.85 13.05 -7.38
CA LEU A 135 20.36 13.45 -6.06
C LEU A 135 19.25 13.51 -5.02
N ASP A 136 18.08 14.02 -5.40
CA ASP A 136 16.95 14.13 -4.48
C ASP A 136 16.33 12.77 -4.17
N ASN A 137 16.27 11.85 -5.15
CA ASN A 137 15.88 10.45 -4.92
C ASN A 137 16.88 9.73 -4.01
N LEU A 138 18.18 9.94 -4.19
CA LEU A 138 19.22 9.39 -3.31
C LEU A 138 19.06 9.89 -1.88
N LYS A 139 18.83 11.20 -1.69
CA LYS A 139 18.56 11.79 -0.36
C LYS A 139 17.28 11.22 0.25
N ALA A 140 16.20 11.12 -0.52
CA ALA A 140 14.93 10.57 -0.06
C ALA A 140 15.08 9.10 0.37
N MET A 141 15.71 8.27 -0.47
CA MET A 141 16.01 6.88 -0.16
C MET A 141 16.86 6.77 1.11
N PHE A 142 17.92 7.58 1.25
CA PHE A 142 18.77 7.54 2.43
C PHE A 142 18.00 7.92 3.71
N ASN A 143 17.17 8.96 3.63
CA ASN A 143 16.32 9.43 4.72
C ASN A 143 15.30 8.36 5.16
N VAL A 144 14.67 7.68 4.22
CA VAL A 144 13.61 6.68 4.49
C VAL A 144 14.21 5.34 4.94
N VAL A 145 15.26 4.87 4.27
CA VAL A 145 15.80 3.51 4.48
C VAL A 145 16.76 3.46 5.65
N PHE A 146 17.76 4.36 5.67
CA PHE A 146 18.87 4.28 6.61
C PHE A 146 18.64 5.12 7.85
N LEU A 147 18.19 6.36 7.69
CA LEU A 147 17.88 7.24 8.82
C LEU A 147 16.49 6.96 9.42
N GLN A 148 15.61 6.32 8.64
CA GLN A 148 14.21 6.08 9.01
C GLN A 148 13.56 7.33 9.62
N LYS A 149 13.70 8.45 8.90
CA LYS A 149 13.02 9.70 9.23
C LYS A 149 11.51 9.47 9.21
N GLU A 150 10.80 10.28 9.99
CA GLU A 150 9.35 10.21 10.09
C GLU A 150 8.73 10.37 8.69
N ASP A 151 7.88 9.42 8.32
CA ASP A 151 7.10 9.42 7.09
C ASP A 151 5.62 9.65 7.45
N TRP A 152 4.71 9.48 6.50
CA TRP A 152 3.26 9.55 6.74
C TRP A 152 2.81 8.70 7.93
N LEU A 153 1.74 9.14 8.61
CA LEU A 153 1.23 8.54 9.84
C LEU A 153 0.92 7.03 9.70
N TRP A 154 0.38 6.63 8.54
CA TRP A 154 0.04 5.23 8.24
C TRP A 154 1.26 4.37 7.82
N ASN A 155 2.42 4.99 7.58
CA ASN A 155 3.65 4.29 7.18
C ASN A 155 4.56 3.97 8.37
N SER A 156 4.59 4.83 9.39
CA SER A 156 5.48 4.67 10.54
C SER A 156 4.89 5.25 11.82
N VAL A 157 5.07 4.56 12.94
CA VAL A 157 4.80 5.14 14.26
C VAL A 157 5.95 6.05 14.65
N LYS A 158 5.61 7.27 15.07
CA LYS A 158 6.57 8.28 15.52
C LYS A 158 7.53 7.71 16.57
N GLY A 159 8.83 7.94 16.38
CA GLY A 159 9.88 7.49 17.31
C GLY A 159 10.42 6.07 17.06
N PHE A 160 9.64 5.15 16.47
CA PHE A 160 10.07 3.75 16.29
C PHE A 160 10.76 3.48 14.95
N GLY A 161 10.39 4.21 13.90
CA GLY A 161 10.82 3.94 12.53
C GLY A 161 10.02 2.80 11.87
N THR A 162 10.36 2.48 10.62
CA THR A 162 9.74 1.37 9.86
C THR A 162 10.18 0.01 10.41
N MET A 163 11.41 -0.05 10.92
CA MET A 163 11.94 -1.10 11.79
C MET A 163 12.54 -0.41 13.01
N TYR A 164 12.63 -1.07 14.16
CA TYR A 164 13.30 -0.46 15.31
C TYR A 164 14.71 0.02 14.93
N LYS A 165 14.98 1.31 15.15
CA LYS A 165 16.24 1.96 14.74
C LYS A 165 17.50 1.26 15.29
N CYS A 166 17.40 0.64 16.47
CA CYS A 166 18.47 -0.18 17.06
C CYS A 166 18.82 -1.44 16.24
N SER A 167 17.98 -1.82 15.26
CA SER A 167 18.23 -2.94 14.34
C SER A 167 19.29 -2.62 13.30
N MET A 168 19.51 -1.34 13.00
CA MET A 168 20.35 -0.92 11.87
C MET A 168 21.80 -1.42 11.92
N PRO A 169 22.48 -1.41 13.09
CA PRO A 169 23.80 -2.03 13.22
C PRO A 169 23.79 -3.52 12.84
N PHE A 170 22.74 -4.27 13.22
CA PHE A 170 22.62 -5.68 12.85
C PHE A 170 22.35 -5.86 11.37
N VAL A 171 21.57 -4.98 10.74
CA VAL A 171 21.40 -4.98 9.28
C VAL A 171 22.75 -4.81 8.60
N LEU A 172 23.54 -3.80 8.97
CA LEU A 172 24.84 -3.55 8.36
C LEU A 172 25.80 -4.74 8.55
N LEU A 173 25.84 -5.31 9.75
CA LEU A 173 26.61 -6.53 10.02
C LEU A 173 26.15 -7.72 9.18
N GLY A 174 24.84 -7.89 9.01
CA GLY A 174 24.25 -8.92 8.16
C GLY A 174 24.60 -8.73 6.69
N ALA A 175 24.49 -7.51 6.17
CA ALA A 175 24.85 -7.16 4.81
C ALA A 175 26.34 -7.46 4.52
N VAL A 176 27.23 -7.07 5.44
CA VAL A 176 28.66 -7.38 5.36
C VAL A 176 28.91 -8.89 5.40
N SER A 177 28.21 -9.62 6.28
CA SER A 177 28.34 -11.08 6.38
C SER A 177 27.91 -11.78 5.09
N VAL A 178 26.81 -11.34 4.49
CA VAL A 178 26.32 -11.85 3.20
C VAL A 178 27.27 -11.49 2.07
N LEU A 179 27.83 -10.27 2.07
CA LEU A 179 28.86 -9.86 1.10
C LEU A 179 30.11 -10.73 1.17
N ILE A 180 30.61 -11.00 2.38
CA ILE A 180 31.74 -11.90 2.59
C ILE A 180 31.40 -13.31 2.10
N GLY A 181 30.20 -13.82 2.43
CA GLY A 181 29.72 -15.13 1.97
C GLY A 181 29.63 -15.23 0.44
N ALA A 182 29.16 -14.18 -0.23
CA ALA A 182 29.06 -14.13 -1.69
C ALA A 182 30.42 -14.25 -2.40
N ILE A 183 31.53 -13.92 -1.72
CA ILE A 183 32.89 -13.97 -2.27
C ILE A 183 33.62 -15.23 -1.80
N LYS A 184 33.66 -15.45 -0.48
CA LYS A 184 34.56 -16.40 0.21
C LYS A 184 33.94 -17.76 0.53
N GLU A 185 32.62 -17.92 0.44
CA GLU A 185 31.97 -19.19 0.75
C GLU A 185 32.44 -20.29 -0.21
N LYS A 186 32.77 -21.47 0.34
CA LYS A 186 33.29 -22.61 -0.42
C LYS A 186 32.17 -23.46 -0.99
N ASP A 187 31.06 -23.56 -0.27
CA ASP A 187 29.86 -24.24 -0.74
C ASP A 187 29.21 -23.41 -1.85
N GLY A 188 29.24 -23.94 -3.08
CA GLY A 188 28.73 -23.23 -4.25
C GLY A 188 27.23 -22.90 -4.17
N ASN A 189 26.42 -23.68 -3.44
CA ASN A 189 25.00 -23.38 -3.28
C ASN A 189 24.79 -22.24 -2.27
N LYS A 190 25.52 -22.27 -1.14
CA LYS A 190 25.47 -21.18 -0.15
C LYS A 190 26.02 -19.87 -0.72
N LYS A 191 27.09 -19.95 -1.51
CA LYS A 191 27.67 -18.81 -2.23
C LYS A 191 26.65 -18.17 -3.18
N ALA A 192 25.97 -18.99 -4.00
CA ALA A 192 24.91 -18.52 -4.89
C ALA A 192 23.74 -17.89 -4.10
N GLY A 193 23.33 -18.50 -2.98
CA GLY A 193 22.32 -17.93 -2.08
C GLY A 193 22.69 -16.54 -1.54
N CYS A 194 23.95 -16.36 -1.10
CA CYS A 194 24.45 -15.06 -0.65
C CYS A 194 24.43 -14.02 -1.79
N GLN A 195 24.83 -14.42 -3.00
CA GLN A 195 24.80 -13.53 -4.16
C GLN A 195 23.38 -13.13 -4.57
N LEU A 196 22.42 -14.05 -4.52
CA LEU A 196 21.01 -13.74 -4.77
C LEU A 196 20.46 -12.74 -3.74
N LEU A 197 20.85 -12.86 -2.47
CA LEU A 197 20.50 -11.88 -1.43
C LEU A 197 21.13 -10.49 -1.69
N LEU A 198 22.37 -10.44 -2.19
CA LEU A 198 22.98 -9.16 -2.62
C LEU A 198 22.28 -8.57 -3.82
N CYS A 199 21.96 -9.38 -4.84
CA CYS A 199 21.17 -8.92 -5.99
C CYS A 199 19.83 -8.36 -5.52
N PHE A 200 19.14 -9.05 -4.62
CA PHE A 200 17.90 -8.57 -4.02
C PHE A 200 18.08 -7.21 -3.35
N TRP A 201 19.13 -7.04 -2.54
CA TRP A 201 19.42 -5.76 -1.88
C TRP A 201 19.73 -4.64 -2.87
N ILE A 202 20.57 -4.90 -3.89
CA ILE A 202 20.92 -3.93 -4.93
C ILE A 202 19.68 -3.49 -5.70
N PHE A 203 18.85 -4.43 -6.16
CA PHE A 203 17.62 -4.09 -6.89
C PHE A 203 16.62 -3.34 -6.02
N SER A 204 16.55 -3.64 -4.71
CA SER A 204 15.72 -2.86 -3.77
C SER A 204 16.22 -1.42 -3.62
N LEU A 205 17.53 -1.19 -3.63
CA LEU A 205 18.11 0.16 -3.62
C LEU A 205 17.88 0.88 -4.95
N LEU A 206 18.05 0.19 -6.09
CA LEU A 206 17.81 0.76 -7.41
C LEU A 206 16.36 1.23 -7.56
N VAL A 207 15.39 0.47 -7.04
CA VAL A 207 13.99 0.89 -6.96
C VAL A 207 13.85 2.24 -6.24
N GLY A 208 14.53 2.43 -5.11
CA GLY A 208 14.51 3.70 -4.36
C GLY A 208 15.11 4.89 -5.11
N ILE A 209 16.03 4.63 -6.03
CA ILE A 209 16.69 5.66 -6.84
C ILE A 209 15.83 6.01 -8.07
N MET A 210 15.16 5.03 -8.66
CA MET A 210 14.40 5.18 -9.91
C MET A 210 13.02 5.83 -9.72
N ILE A 211 12.47 5.80 -8.51
CA ILE A 211 11.15 6.36 -8.19
C ILE A 211 11.30 7.75 -7.59
N ASN A 212 10.60 8.72 -8.17
CA ASN A 212 10.62 10.10 -7.69
C ASN A 212 10.02 10.19 -6.28
N TYR A 213 10.73 10.85 -5.35
CA TYR A 213 10.30 11.08 -3.97
C TYR A 213 9.80 9.81 -3.26
N VAL A 214 10.71 8.87 -3.08
CA VAL A 214 10.39 7.58 -2.47
C VAL A 214 9.91 7.73 -1.02
N ASN A 215 8.82 7.04 -0.68
CA ASN A 215 8.31 6.88 0.68
C ASN A 215 8.31 5.40 1.07
N VAL A 216 7.93 5.08 2.31
CA VAL A 216 7.95 3.69 2.81
C VAL A 216 7.15 2.73 1.92
N ASN A 217 5.98 3.15 1.42
CA ASN A 217 5.12 2.29 0.58
C ASN A 217 5.75 2.01 -0.78
N ARG A 218 6.44 3.00 -1.35
CA ARG A 218 7.10 2.89 -2.67
C ARG A 218 8.36 2.04 -2.66
N ILE A 219 9.04 1.89 -1.53
CA ILE A 219 10.27 1.08 -1.37
C ILE A 219 10.13 -0.06 -0.36
N ASN A 220 8.91 -0.45 -0.01
CA ASN A 220 8.64 -1.38 1.08
C ASN A 220 9.45 -2.70 1.01
N ILE A 221 9.78 -3.14 -0.20
CA ILE A 221 10.58 -4.31 -0.51
C ILE A 221 11.97 -4.31 0.17
N ILE A 222 12.58 -3.13 0.35
CA ILE A 222 13.91 -3.03 0.94
C ILE A 222 13.92 -3.43 2.42
N PHE A 223 12.82 -3.23 3.14
CA PHE A 223 12.74 -3.58 4.57
C PHE A 223 12.77 -5.10 4.76
N TYR A 224 12.34 -5.88 3.77
CA TYR A 224 12.35 -7.35 3.86
C TYR A 224 13.77 -7.91 3.79
N ILE A 225 14.61 -7.40 2.88
CA ILE A 225 16.03 -7.77 2.87
C ILE A 225 16.77 -7.26 4.10
N HIS A 226 16.38 -6.09 4.63
CA HIS A 226 16.94 -5.60 5.88
C HIS A 226 16.56 -6.49 7.08
N ILE A 227 15.33 -7.01 7.15
CA ILE A 227 14.93 -7.97 8.20
C ILE A 227 15.79 -9.24 8.11
N ILE A 228 16.02 -9.76 6.90
CA ILE A 228 16.89 -10.92 6.68
C ILE A 228 18.32 -10.61 7.16
N PHE A 229 18.87 -9.44 6.80
CA PHE A 229 20.20 -9.03 7.25
C PHE A 229 20.27 -8.81 8.75
N ALA A 230 19.26 -8.21 9.38
CA ALA A 230 19.19 -8.07 10.82
C ALA A 230 19.23 -9.44 11.50
N ALA A 231 18.47 -10.43 11.00
CA ALA A 231 18.51 -11.79 11.51
C ALA A 231 19.90 -12.44 11.38
N VAL A 232 20.57 -12.28 10.23
CA VAL A 232 21.94 -12.77 10.02
C VAL A 232 22.93 -12.07 10.97
N GLY A 233 22.83 -10.76 11.13
CA GLY A 233 23.69 -9.97 12.02
C GLY A 233 23.50 -10.33 13.49
N ILE A 234 22.25 -10.45 13.94
CA ILE A 234 21.91 -10.92 15.29
C ILE A 234 22.48 -12.32 15.54
N TYR A 235 22.28 -13.23 14.59
CA TYR A 235 22.81 -14.59 14.68
C TYR A 235 24.34 -14.62 14.77
N PHE A 236 25.03 -13.80 13.98
CA PHE A 236 26.49 -13.67 14.02
C PHE A 236 26.97 -13.21 15.41
N VAL A 237 26.34 -12.17 15.98
CA VAL A 237 26.70 -11.62 17.29
C VAL A 237 26.44 -12.63 18.41
N ILE A 238 25.28 -13.30 18.41
CA ILE A 238 24.92 -14.31 19.43
C ILE A 238 25.90 -15.49 19.39
N ARG A 239 26.32 -15.93 18.20
CA ARG A 239 27.31 -17.01 18.06
C ARG A 239 28.66 -16.66 18.67
N LYS A 240 29.06 -15.39 18.60
CA LYS A 240 30.30 -14.91 19.22
C LYS A 240 30.13 -14.76 20.73
N TRP A 241 29.09 -14.06 21.16
CA TRP A 241 28.85 -13.73 22.56
C TRP A 241 27.43 -14.11 22.99
N LYS A 242 27.25 -15.35 23.48
CA LYS A 242 25.92 -15.90 23.82
C LYS A 242 25.08 -15.02 24.75
N LYS A 243 25.71 -14.28 25.68
CA LYS A 243 25.02 -13.37 26.62
C LYS A 243 24.31 -12.19 25.92
N THR A 244 24.74 -11.82 24.70
CA THR A 244 24.07 -10.77 23.91
C THR A 244 22.63 -11.12 23.54
N LEU A 245 22.26 -12.40 23.53
CA LEU A 245 20.88 -12.85 23.34
C LEU A 245 19.94 -12.18 24.35
N TYR A 246 20.30 -12.18 25.65
CA TYR A 246 19.47 -11.59 26.69
C TYR A 246 19.33 -10.08 26.54
N VAL A 247 20.42 -9.40 26.13
CA VAL A 247 20.41 -7.96 25.87
C VAL A 247 19.50 -7.62 24.70
N ILE A 248 19.61 -8.36 23.58
CA ILE A 248 18.76 -8.19 22.40
C ILE A 248 17.30 -8.45 22.76
N LEU A 249 16.99 -9.58 23.41
CA LEU A 249 15.62 -9.91 23.82
C LEU A 249 15.02 -8.84 24.74
N THR A 250 15.79 -8.37 25.73
CA THR A 250 15.33 -7.31 26.65
C THR A 250 15.07 -6.01 25.90
N THR A 251 15.98 -5.62 25.01
CA THR A 251 15.87 -4.37 24.23
C THR A 251 14.66 -4.38 23.31
N TYR A 252 14.50 -5.44 22.50
CA TYR A 252 13.36 -5.60 21.61
C TYR A 252 12.05 -5.80 22.39
N GLY A 253 12.10 -6.41 23.58
CA GLY A 253 10.96 -6.56 24.48
C GLY A 253 10.45 -5.21 24.99
N ILE A 254 11.35 -4.38 25.55
CA ILE A 254 11.02 -3.02 26.00
C ILE A 254 10.48 -2.19 24.84
N LEU A 255 11.17 -2.19 23.69
CA LEU A 255 10.72 -1.46 22.50
C LEU A 255 9.34 -1.93 22.02
N SER A 256 9.06 -3.24 22.07
CA SER A 256 7.75 -3.77 21.71
C SER A 256 6.66 -3.32 22.67
N VAL A 257 6.91 -3.31 23.98
CA VAL A 257 5.92 -2.81 24.97
C VAL A 257 5.63 -1.32 24.74
N LEU A 258 6.68 -0.50 24.56
CA LEU A 258 6.53 0.93 24.28
C LEU A 258 5.80 1.16 22.95
N PHE A 259 6.13 0.36 21.93
CA PHE A 259 5.48 0.41 20.63
C PHE A 259 4.00 0.12 20.76
N PHE A 260 3.62 -0.98 21.42
CA PHE A 260 2.21 -1.34 21.58
C PHE A 260 1.45 -0.30 22.40
N ASN A 261 2.05 0.26 23.45
CA ASN A 261 1.42 1.32 24.21
C ASN A 261 1.13 2.54 23.31
N GLN A 262 2.12 3.07 22.59
CA GLN A 262 1.91 4.22 21.70
C GLN A 262 0.97 3.89 20.53
N TYR A 263 1.08 2.69 19.98
CA TYR A 263 0.27 2.22 18.85
C TYR A 263 -1.22 2.14 19.18
N PHE A 264 -1.56 1.64 20.37
CA PHE A 264 -2.95 1.47 20.80
C PHE A 264 -3.53 2.65 21.58
N THR A 265 -2.74 3.71 21.82
CA THR A 265 -3.19 4.92 22.50
C THR A 265 -3.16 6.11 21.55
N THR A 266 -2.09 6.90 21.57
CA THR A 266 -1.98 8.15 20.81
C THR A 266 -2.06 7.93 19.30
N TRP A 267 -1.36 6.92 18.77
CA TRP A 267 -1.37 6.67 17.32
C TRP A 267 -2.74 6.23 16.81
N ALA A 268 -3.51 5.49 17.62
CA ALA A 268 -4.87 5.09 17.25
C ALA A 268 -5.78 6.30 17.08
N GLN A 269 -5.71 7.26 18.00
CA GLN A 269 -6.47 8.53 17.93
C GLN A 269 -6.05 9.38 16.72
N ASP A 270 -4.74 9.47 16.45
CA ASP A 270 -4.24 10.19 15.28
C ASP A 270 -4.75 9.56 13.97
N MET A 271 -4.83 8.21 13.93
CA MET A 271 -5.33 7.47 12.77
C MET A 271 -6.84 7.64 12.57
N GLU A 272 -7.64 7.63 13.64
CA GLU A 272 -9.08 7.91 13.55
C GLU A 272 -9.35 9.27 12.88
N LYS A 273 -8.59 10.30 13.28
CA LYS A 273 -8.69 11.63 12.66
C LYS A 273 -8.23 11.64 11.21
N ALA A 274 -7.10 10.97 10.91
CA ALA A 274 -6.57 10.92 9.55
C ALA A 274 -7.50 10.20 8.56
N PHE A 275 -8.39 9.34 9.04
CA PHE A 275 -9.38 8.61 8.25
C PHE A 275 -10.81 9.09 8.47
N TYR A 276 -10.99 10.31 8.98
CA TYR A 276 -12.27 10.99 9.11
C TYR A 276 -13.32 10.19 9.90
N ALA A 277 -12.92 9.56 11.00
CA ALA A 277 -13.83 8.78 11.86
C ALA A 277 -15.08 9.59 12.24
N ASP A 278 -14.89 10.83 12.67
CA ASP A 278 -15.96 11.80 12.97
C ASP A 278 -16.99 11.97 11.81
N PHE A 279 -16.51 12.01 10.56
CA PHE A 279 -17.38 12.11 9.38
C PHE A 279 -18.12 10.79 9.12
N VAL A 280 -17.45 9.66 9.28
CA VAL A 280 -18.03 8.32 9.15
C VAL A 280 -19.12 8.10 10.21
N ASP A 281 -18.89 8.54 11.44
CA ASP A 281 -19.87 8.48 12.53
C ASP A 281 -21.09 9.35 12.21
N ALA A 282 -20.89 10.57 11.70
CA ALA A 282 -21.97 11.43 11.26
C ALA A 282 -22.79 10.81 10.11
N LEU A 283 -22.13 10.17 9.13
CA LEU A 283 -22.80 9.44 8.04
C LEU A 283 -23.59 8.23 8.56
N THR A 284 -23.01 7.49 9.49
CA THR A 284 -23.63 6.29 10.09
C THR A 284 -24.87 6.69 10.90
N TYR A 285 -24.79 7.79 11.65
CA TYR A 285 -25.92 8.36 12.36
C TYR A 285 -27.06 8.75 11.42
N VAL A 286 -26.78 9.44 10.31
CA VAL A 286 -27.85 9.84 9.38
C VAL A 286 -28.42 8.67 8.58
N LYS A 287 -27.64 7.60 8.36
CA LYS A 287 -28.08 6.38 7.66
C LYS A 287 -29.28 5.70 8.33
N GLU A 288 -29.44 5.87 9.65
CA GLU A 288 -30.55 5.29 10.41
C GLU A 288 -31.89 5.96 10.13
N TYR A 289 -31.88 7.17 9.56
CA TYR A 289 -33.10 7.94 9.27
C TYR A 289 -33.53 7.78 7.82
N ASP A 290 -34.82 7.49 7.63
CA ASP A 290 -35.41 7.35 6.30
C ASP A 290 -35.75 8.73 5.71
N CYS A 291 -34.89 9.21 4.82
CA CYS A 291 -35.05 10.51 4.19
C CYS A 291 -34.97 10.45 2.67
N ASP A 292 -35.42 11.52 2.06
CA ASP A 292 -35.52 11.68 0.62
C ASP A 292 -34.19 12.09 -0.01
N CYS A 293 -33.39 12.88 0.72
CA CYS A 293 -32.13 13.44 0.25
C CYS A 293 -31.16 13.61 1.43
N TYR A 294 -29.92 13.17 1.23
CA TYR A 294 -28.76 13.43 2.08
C TYR A 294 -27.92 14.53 1.44
N TYR A 295 -27.74 15.62 2.16
CA TYR A 295 -26.89 16.74 1.76
C TYR A 295 -25.58 16.66 2.56
N ILE A 296 -24.50 16.26 1.90
CA ILE A 296 -23.25 15.85 2.53
C ILE A 296 -22.16 16.84 2.16
N THR A 297 -21.45 17.38 3.15
CA THR A 297 -20.35 18.31 2.91
C THR A 297 -19.24 17.69 2.04
N PRO A 298 -18.72 18.43 1.05
CA PRO A 298 -17.57 17.99 0.26
C PRO A 298 -16.24 18.20 0.99
N ASP A 299 -16.24 18.82 2.17
CA ASP A 299 -15.04 19.38 2.81
C ASP A 299 -14.38 18.40 3.80
N THR A 300 -14.05 17.19 3.33
CA THR A 300 -13.37 16.19 4.16
C THR A 300 -11.86 16.42 4.25
N GLN A 301 -11.12 16.09 3.20
CA GLN A 301 -9.65 16.20 3.18
C GLN A 301 -9.16 17.66 3.05
N TYR A 302 -9.85 18.44 2.23
CA TYR A 302 -9.67 19.87 2.00
C TYR A 302 -11.00 20.43 1.47
N GLU A 303 -11.12 21.74 1.36
CA GLU A 303 -12.33 22.39 0.84
C GLU A 303 -12.62 21.93 -0.60
N GLY A 304 -13.80 21.36 -0.82
CA GLY A 304 -14.20 20.81 -2.12
C GLY A 304 -13.65 19.42 -2.46
N ALA A 305 -13.09 18.68 -1.48
CA ALA A 305 -12.66 17.27 -1.64
C ALA A 305 -13.84 16.27 -1.77
N TYR A 306 -14.80 16.58 -2.65
CA TYR A 306 -16.06 15.85 -2.79
C TYR A 306 -15.87 14.36 -3.07
N ASN A 307 -14.81 14.00 -3.79
CA ASN A 307 -14.47 12.62 -4.14
C ASN A 307 -14.16 11.76 -2.90
N VAL A 308 -13.56 12.35 -1.86
CA VAL A 308 -13.29 11.63 -0.61
C VAL A 308 -14.59 11.45 0.18
N SER A 309 -15.40 12.51 0.30
CA SER A 309 -16.73 12.45 0.92
C SER A 309 -17.63 11.42 0.24
N GLU A 310 -17.58 11.35 -1.10
CA GLU A 310 -18.33 10.39 -1.91
C GLU A 310 -17.91 8.95 -1.63
N ILE A 311 -16.62 8.64 -1.69
CA ILE A 311 -16.13 7.28 -1.45
C ILE A 311 -16.52 6.80 -0.05
N LEU A 312 -16.41 7.66 0.96
CA LEU A 312 -16.82 7.34 2.33
C LEU A 312 -18.34 7.16 2.44
N THR A 313 -19.13 7.96 1.74
CA THR A 313 -20.60 7.81 1.70
C THR A 313 -20.99 6.50 1.04
N LEU A 314 -20.43 6.17 -0.12
CA LEU A 314 -20.66 4.89 -0.81
C LEU A 314 -20.35 3.70 0.09
N PHE A 315 -19.25 3.79 0.85
CA PHE A 315 -18.85 2.77 1.81
C PHE A 315 -19.83 2.67 3.00
N VAL A 316 -20.14 3.78 3.66
CA VAL A 316 -21.01 3.77 4.85
C VAL A 316 -22.45 3.36 4.51
N PHE A 317 -22.97 3.79 3.37
CA PHE A 317 -24.33 3.46 2.93
C PHE A 317 -24.42 2.10 2.21
N ASP A 318 -23.32 1.36 2.07
CA ASP A 318 -23.26 0.08 1.35
C ASP A 318 -23.87 0.18 -0.06
N VAL A 319 -23.54 1.27 -0.77
CA VAL A 319 -24.18 1.61 -2.04
C VAL A 319 -23.76 0.61 -3.12
N ASP A 320 -24.75 -0.03 -3.75
CA ASP A 320 -24.50 -0.95 -4.86
C ASP A 320 -23.87 -0.23 -6.07
N ALA A 321 -22.89 -0.87 -6.69
CA ALA A 321 -22.14 -0.31 -7.81
C ALA A 321 -23.02 -0.05 -9.04
N LYS A 322 -24.03 -0.90 -9.30
CA LYS A 322 -24.96 -0.69 -10.41
C LYS A 322 -25.89 0.47 -10.12
N TYR A 323 -26.39 0.59 -8.89
CA TYR A 323 -27.19 1.74 -8.48
C TYR A 323 -26.43 3.06 -8.65
N PHE A 324 -25.17 3.11 -8.20
CA PHE A 324 -24.29 4.25 -8.40
C PHE A 324 -24.08 4.58 -9.89
N GLN A 325 -23.92 3.56 -10.73
CA GLN A 325 -23.76 3.71 -12.19
C GLN A 325 -25.09 4.04 -12.92
N GLY A 326 -26.23 3.97 -12.23
CA GLY A 326 -27.55 4.08 -12.85
C GLY A 326 -27.97 2.84 -13.67
N GLU A 327 -27.25 1.72 -13.51
CA GLU A 327 -27.45 0.46 -14.23
C GLU A 327 -28.28 -0.55 -13.40
N GLY A 328 -29.40 -0.13 -12.83
CA GLY A 328 -30.27 -1.00 -12.02
C GLY A 328 -31.69 -0.45 -11.96
N GLY A 329 -32.68 -1.34 -11.92
CA GLY A 329 -34.07 -0.94 -11.74
C GLY A 329 -34.21 -0.07 -10.49
N LEU A 330 -34.95 1.02 -10.62
CA LEU A 330 -35.22 2.04 -9.61
C LEU A 330 -36.00 1.51 -8.36
N GLU A 331 -36.43 0.24 -8.39
CA GLU A 331 -37.33 -0.39 -7.43
C GLU A 331 -36.70 -0.63 -6.03
N GLU A 332 -35.37 -0.75 -5.90
CA GLU A 332 -34.72 -0.92 -4.57
C GLU A 332 -34.62 0.39 -3.77
N ASN A 333 -34.63 1.55 -4.43
CA ASN A 333 -34.35 2.86 -3.82
C ASN A 333 -35.42 3.92 -4.18
N ARG A 334 -36.69 3.64 -3.89
CA ARG A 334 -37.83 4.60 -3.97
C ARG A 334 -37.96 5.34 -5.31
N ASN A 335 -37.55 4.75 -6.43
CA ASN A 335 -37.52 5.41 -7.74
C ASN A 335 -36.63 6.66 -7.86
N ARG A 336 -35.55 6.76 -7.08
CA ARG A 336 -34.60 7.89 -7.17
C ARG A 336 -33.22 7.46 -7.63
N THR A 337 -32.60 8.28 -8.47
CA THR A 337 -31.20 8.08 -8.85
C THR A 337 -30.29 8.37 -7.67
N TYR A 338 -29.06 7.84 -7.72
CA TYR A 338 -28.05 8.11 -6.70
C TYR A 338 -27.83 9.62 -6.48
N TRP A 339 -27.74 10.40 -7.57
CA TRP A 339 -27.49 11.85 -7.53
C TRP A 339 -28.67 12.67 -7.02
N ASP A 340 -29.89 12.13 -7.09
CA ASP A 340 -31.05 12.76 -6.44
C ASP A 340 -31.03 12.54 -4.93
N ARG A 341 -30.57 11.35 -4.50
CA ARG A 341 -30.55 10.94 -3.10
C ARG A 341 -29.35 11.46 -2.33
N PHE A 342 -28.16 11.51 -2.94
CA PHE A 342 -26.92 11.96 -2.30
C PHE A 342 -26.38 13.18 -3.03
N ARG A 343 -26.39 14.33 -2.34
CA ARG A 343 -25.90 15.60 -2.88
C ARG A 343 -24.66 16.04 -2.10
N TYR A 344 -23.57 16.25 -2.81
CA TYR A 344 -22.32 16.72 -2.22
C TYR A 344 -22.23 18.24 -2.32
N GLY A 345 -22.42 18.92 -1.19
CA GLY A 345 -22.44 20.37 -1.12
C GLY A 345 -22.55 20.86 0.32
N ASN A 346 -22.14 22.10 0.54
CA ASN A 346 -22.33 22.75 1.84
C ASN A 346 -23.78 23.24 2.00
N PRO A 347 -24.33 23.22 3.23
CA PRO A 347 -25.71 23.62 3.47
C PRO A 347 -26.00 25.04 2.95
N PRO A 348 -27.20 25.28 2.37
CA PRO A 348 -27.59 26.59 1.86
C PRO A 348 -27.63 27.64 2.96
N GLU A 349 -27.52 28.92 2.60
CA GLU A 349 -27.54 30.03 3.57
C GLU A 349 -28.87 30.10 4.33
N ASN A 350 -30.00 29.90 3.64
CA ASN A 350 -31.33 29.90 4.24
C ASN A 350 -31.83 28.47 4.49
N LEU A 351 -31.77 28.02 5.75
CA LEU A 351 -32.23 26.68 6.17
C LEU A 351 -33.70 26.64 6.60
N TYR A 352 -34.37 27.80 6.71
CA TYR A 352 -35.82 27.85 7.02
C TYR A 352 -36.66 27.27 5.88
N GLU A 353 -36.21 27.45 4.63
CA GLU A 353 -36.88 26.94 3.41
C GLU A 353 -36.39 25.56 2.96
N ALA A 354 -35.49 24.93 3.71
CA ALA A 354 -35.00 23.58 3.41
C ALA A 354 -36.16 22.55 3.37
N PRO A 355 -36.17 21.59 2.44
CA PRO A 355 -37.20 20.56 2.39
C PRO A 355 -37.25 19.74 3.69
N GLU A 356 -38.45 19.42 4.18
CA GLU A 356 -38.65 18.71 5.46
C GLU A 356 -38.15 17.27 5.46
N SER A 357 -37.83 16.71 4.28
CA SER A 357 -37.32 15.36 4.09
C SER A 357 -35.82 15.32 3.76
N THR A 358 -35.08 16.41 4.00
CA THR A 358 -33.61 16.49 3.74
C THR A 358 -32.81 16.43 5.03
N VAL A 359 -31.82 15.54 5.06
CA VAL A 359 -30.87 15.38 6.17
C VAL A 359 -29.51 15.94 5.75
N TYR A 360 -28.81 16.57 6.68
CA TYR A 360 -27.54 17.25 6.41
C TYR A 360 -26.40 16.61 7.20
N VAL A 361 -25.25 16.44 6.55
CA VAL A 361 -23.94 16.16 7.19
C VAL A 361 -22.99 17.29 6.81
N PHE A 362 -22.41 17.96 7.80
CA PHE A 362 -21.67 19.20 7.59
C PHE A 362 -20.56 19.41 8.63
N ARG A 363 -19.70 20.41 8.43
CA ARG A 363 -18.63 20.77 9.38
C ARG A 363 -19.19 21.38 10.66
N SER A 364 -18.75 20.94 11.82
CA SER A 364 -19.34 21.35 13.11
C SER A 364 -19.26 22.86 13.38
N ASN A 365 -18.32 23.57 12.74
CA ASN A 365 -18.17 25.03 12.84
C ASN A 365 -19.40 25.84 12.38
N ILE A 366 -20.27 25.28 11.54
CA ILE A 366 -21.49 25.96 11.06
C ILE A 366 -22.77 25.48 11.75
N GLN A 367 -22.67 24.70 12.84
CA GLN A 367 -23.82 24.16 13.57
C GLN A 367 -24.83 25.22 14.02
N GLU A 368 -24.37 26.43 14.35
CA GLU A 368 -25.24 27.52 14.82
C GLU A 368 -26.16 28.07 13.73
N ARG A 369 -25.87 27.80 12.45
CA ARG A 369 -26.75 28.17 11.33
C ARG A 369 -28.03 27.35 11.28
N PHE A 370 -28.07 26.18 11.91
CA PHE A 370 -29.24 25.29 11.89
C PHE A 370 -30.27 25.71 12.95
N PRO A 371 -31.51 26.07 12.54
CA PRO A 371 -32.56 26.43 13.49
C PRO A 371 -32.95 25.23 14.35
N LYS A 372 -32.73 25.33 15.66
CA LYS A 372 -33.02 24.26 16.64
C LYS A 372 -34.50 23.87 16.70
N GLU A 373 -35.38 24.77 16.30
CA GLU A 373 -36.83 24.55 16.20
C GLU A 373 -37.20 23.57 15.08
N LYS A 374 -36.38 23.47 14.03
CA LYS A 374 -36.65 22.65 12.83
C LYS A 374 -35.77 21.40 12.78
N PHE A 375 -34.55 21.47 13.29
CA PHE A 375 -33.58 20.38 13.21
C PHE A 375 -33.09 19.95 14.60
N CYS A 376 -32.96 18.64 14.76
CA CYS A 376 -32.08 18.05 15.77
C CYS A 376 -30.66 18.03 15.23
N VAL A 377 -29.74 18.69 15.93
CA VAL A 377 -28.32 18.76 15.53
C VAL A 377 -27.48 17.93 16.50
N THR A 378 -26.74 16.96 15.95
CA THR A 378 -25.86 16.07 16.71
C THR A 378 -24.42 16.26 16.23
N VAL A 379 -23.48 16.43 17.17
CA VAL A 379 -22.07 16.77 16.86
C VAL A 379 -21.17 15.55 17.07
N PHE A 380 -20.32 15.30 16.08
CA PHE A 380 -19.33 14.23 16.01
C PHE A 380 -17.96 14.88 15.76
N GLY A 381 -17.39 15.53 16.79
CA GLY A 381 -16.10 16.23 16.67
C GLY A 381 -16.07 17.32 15.58
N ASP A 382 -15.30 17.11 14.52
CA ASP A 382 -15.14 18.07 13.42
C ASP A 382 -16.36 18.14 12.46
N TYR A 383 -17.32 17.22 12.61
CA TYR A 383 -18.52 17.13 11.79
C TYR A 383 -19.78 17.11 12.66
N ALA A 384 -20.91 17.40 12.03
CA ALA A 384 -22.21 17.35 12.66
C ALA A 384 -23.25 16.88 11.64
N ALA A 385 -24.33 16.32 12.17
CA ALA A 385 -25.51 15.94 11.42
C ALA A 385 -26.70 16.78 11.88
N ALA A 386 -27.55 17.21 10.94
CA ALA A 386 -28.82 17.86 11.23
C ALA A 386 -29.95 17.09 10.57
N VAL A 387 -30.85 16.58 11.41
CA VAL A 387 -32.02 15.80 10.99
C VAL A 387 -33.29 16.61 11.33
N PRO A 388 -34.19 16.85 10.37
CA PRO A 388 -35.46 17.50 10.65
C PRO A 388 -36.27 16.76 11.74
N TRP A 389 -36.89 17.51 12.64
CA TRP A 389 -37.77 16.92 13.67
C TRP A 389 -38.96 16.14 13.07
N SER A 390 -39.38 16.49 11.85
CA SER A 390 -40.40 15.75 11.09
C SER A 390 -40.01 14.30 10.79
N ILE A 391 -38.72 14.02 10.58
CA ILE A 391 -38.21 12.68 10.27
C ILE A 391 -37.95 11.88 11.55
N ILE A 392 -37.52 12.54 12.63
CA ILE A 392 -37.27 11.85 13.91
C ILE A 392 -38.58 11.37 14.54
N ASN A 393 -39.66 12.13 14.36
CA ASN A 393 -40.96 11.85 14.95
C ASN A 393 -41.89 11.01 14.06
N SER A 394 -41.46 10.64 12.85
CA SER A 394 -42.16 9.75 11.92
C SER A 394 -41.72 8.31 12.10
#